data_AF-A0A949SLY7-F1
#
_entry.id   AF-A0A949SLY7-F1
#
_cell.length_a   1.000
_cell.length_b   1.000
_cell.length_c   1.000
_cell.angle_alpha   90.00
_cell.angle_beta   90.00
_cell.angle_gamma   90.00
#
_symmetry.space_group_name_H-M   'P 1'
#
loop_
_entity.id
_entity.type
_entity.pdbx_description
1 polymer ?
#
loop_
_entity_poly.entity_id
_entity_poly.type
_entity_poly.pdbx_seq_one_letter_code
_entity_poly.pdbx_strand_id
1 'polypeptide(L)'
;MSTMKTRLLGLAIIAMAIAMQWYNLYELREKGTYHFKAAAFAPLLFIGGLYSILFPSLAGKPETAKQKVLLIVVFVVGLATGAVDVYFMDPGFFGF
;
A
#
# COMPACT_ATOMS: atom_id res chain seq x y z
N MET A 1 -19.55 -10.21 3.37
CA MET A 1 -18.41 -11.04 2.89
C MET A 1 -17.96 -11.91 4.05
N SER A 2 -17.61 -13.18 3.85
CA SER A 2 -17.12 -14.00 4.98
C SER A 2 -15.71 -13.56 5.41
N THR A 3 -15.39 -13.66 6.69
CA THR A 3 -14.08 -13.28 7.27
C THR A 3 -12.90 -13.87 6.48
N MET A 4 -13.03 -15.13 6.04
CA MET A 4 -12.02 -15.80 5.23
C MET A 4 -11.82 -15.14 3.86
N LYS A 5 -12.92 -14.79 3.17
CA LYS A 5 -12.86 -14.11 1.87
C LYS A 5 -12.16 -12.75 1.98
N THR A 6 -12.43 -12.01 3.05
CA THR A 6 -11.75 -10.74 3.32
C THR A 6 -10.25 -10.90 3.52
N ARG A 7 -9.83 -11.91 4.28
CA ARG A 7 -8.40 -12.17 4.49
C ARG A 7 -7.70 -12.60 3.21
N LEU A 8 -8.34 -13.44 2.40
CA LEU A 8 -7.82 -13.85 1.09
C LEU A 8 -7.69 -12.66 0.14
N LEU A 9 -8.68 -11.77 0.11
CA LEU A 9 -8.60 -10.51 -0.65
C LEU A 9 -7.43 -9.65 -0.15
N GLY A 10 -7.27 -9.52 1.18
CA GLY A 10 -6.14 -8.79 1.77
C GLY A 10 -4.79 -9.38 1.37
N LEU A 11 -4.65 -10.70 1.36
CA LEU A 11 -3.44 -11.39 0.90
C LEU A 11 -3.18 -11.14 -0.59
N ALA A 12 -4.22 -11.19 -1.43
CA ALA A 12 -4.09 -10.89 -2.85
C ALA A 12 -3.65 -9.44 -3.10
N ILE A 13 -4.19 -8.49 -2.33
CA ILE A 13 -3.79 -7.07 -2.39
C ILE A 13 -2.32 -6.90 -1.97
N ILE A 14 -1.88 -7.56 -0.90
CA ILE A 14 -0.48 -7.53 -0.47
C ILE A 14 0.43 -8.11 -1.56
N ALA A 15 0.09 -9.26 -2.13
CA ALA A 15 0.89 -9.88 -3.18
C ALA A 15 1.02 -8.95 -4.40
N MET A 16 -0.08 -8.29 -4.80
CA MET A 16 -0.08 -7.30 -5.88
C MET A 16 0.78 -6.08 -5.53
N ALA A 17 0.69 -5.56 -4.31
CA ALA A 17 1.50 -4.44 -3.85
C ALA A 17 3.00 -4.78 -3.88
N ILE A 18 3.38 -5.97 -3.42
CA ILE A 18 4.76 -6.47 -3.47
C ILE A 18 5.24 -6.58 -4.93
N ALA A 19 4.42 -7.13 -5.83
CA ALA A 19 4.76 -7.26 -7.24
C ALA A 19 4.97 -5.89 -7.91
N MET A 20 4.11 -4.92 -7.62
CA MET A 20 4.26 -3.54 -8.11
C MET A 20 5.57 -2.92 -7.61
N GLN A 21 5.86 -3.06 -6.32
CA GLN A 21 7.06 -2.49 -5.71
C GLN A 21 8.33 -3.14 -6.26
N TRP A 22 8.32 -4.46 -6.42
CA TRP A 22 9.42 -5.22 -7.00
C TRP A 22 9.71 -4.77 -8.43
N TYR A 23 8.67 -4.62 -9.26
CA TYR A 23 8.82 -4.13 -10.63
C TYR A 23 9.39 -2.71 -10.66
N ASN A 24 8.94 -1.84 -9.75
CA ASN A 24 9.43 -0.47 -9.68
C ASN A 24 10.91 -0.40 -9.27
N LEU A 25 11.32 -1.21 -8.30
CA LEU A 25 12.71 -1.34 -7.89
C LEU A 25 13.58 -1.90 -9.01
N TYR A 26 13.06 -2.85 -9.78
CA TYR A 26 13.75 -3.40 -10.95
C TYR A 26 13.99 -2.31 -12.00
N GLU A 27 12.96 -1.54 -12.39
CA GLU A 27 13.15 -0.47 -13.36
C GLU A 27 14.05 0.66 -12.87
N LEU A 28 13.97 1.00 -11.58
CA LEU A 28 14.85 2.01 -11.00
C LEU A 28 16.32 1.56 -11.11
N ARG A 29 16.60 0.29 -10.85
CA ARG A 29 17.97 -0.27 -10.91
C ARG A 29 18.50 -0.42 -12.33
N GLU A 30 17.67 -0.89 -13.26
CA GLU A 30 18.13 -1.23 -14.62
C GLU A 30 18.08 -0.04 -15.57
N LYS A 31 17.13 0.89 -15.37
CA LYS A 31 16.85 1.99 -16.31
C LYS A 31 17.00 3.37 -15.69
N GLY A 32 17.19 3.47 -14.38
CA GLY A 32 17.18 4.76 -13.67
C GLY A 32 15.81 5.45 -13.65
N THR A 33 14.73 4.71 -13.97
CA THR A 33 13.36 5.25 -14.07
C THR A 33 12.43 4.46 -13.17
N TYR A 34 11.40 5.12 -12.63
CA TYR A 34 10.36 4.45 -11.86
C TYR A 34 8.98 5.00 -12.22
N HIS A 35 7.95 4.21 -11.94
CA HIS A 35 6.56 4.61 -12.04
C HIS A 35 6.12 5.27 -10.73
N PHE A 36 5.90 6.59 -10.78
CA PHE A 36 5.42 7.39 -9.64
C PHE A 36 4.17 6.79 -8.99
N LYS A 37 3.19 6.35 -9.79
CA LYS A 37 1.95 5.75 -9.28
C LYS A 37 2.22 4.46 -8.52
N ALA A 38 3.16 3.63 -8.98
CA ALA A 38 3.49 2.39 -8.30
C ALA A 38 4.15 2.69 -6.95
N ALA A 39 5.13 3.61 -6.90
CA ALA A 39 5.79 4.03 -5.67
C ALA A 39 4.81 4.65 -4.65
N ALA A 40 3.89 5.50 -5.12
CA ALA A 40 2.92 6.15 -4.24
C ALA A 40 1.85 5.17 -3.71
N PHE A 41 1.33 4.28 -4.56
CA PHE A 41 0.17 3.46 -4.21
C PHE A 41 0.50 2.04 -3.75
N ALA A 42 1.64 1.45 -4.10
CA ALA A 42 2.00 0.12 -3.63
C ALA A 42 2.11 0.05 -2.09
N PRO A 43 2.75 1.01 -1.39
CA PRO A 43 2.77 1.01 0.08
C PRO A 43 1.38 1.21 0.70
N LEU A 44 0.55 2.05 0.10
CA LEU A 44 -0.84 2.23 0.54
C LEU A 44 -1.64 0.93 0.40
N LEU A 45 -1.52 0.24 -0.73
CA LEU A 45 -2.17 -1.05 -0.98
C LEU A 45 -1.68 -2.11 0.00
N PHE A 46 -0.38 -2.16 0.28
CA PHE A 46 0.20 -3.09 1.25
C PHE A 46 -0.41 -2.89 2.65
N ILE A 47 -0.46 -1.65 3.12
CA ILE A 47 -1.04 -1.29 4.43
C ILE A 47 -2.56 -1.57 4.45
N GLY A 48 -3.29 -1.26 3.38
CA GLY A 48 -4.72 -1.58 3.26
C GLY A 48 -5.00 -3.09 3.22
N GLY A 49 -4.12 -3.87 2.59
CA GLY A 49 -4.15 -5.32 2.61
C GLY A 49 -3.91 -5.90 4.01
N LEU A 50 -2.90 -5.38 4.74
CA LEU A 50 -2.65 -5.74 6.13
C LEU A 50 -3.85 -5.42 7.03
N TYR A 51 -4.43 -4.22 6.89
CA TYR A 51 -5.64 -3.83 7.60
C TYR A 51 -6.79 -4.82 7.34
N SER A 52 -6.98 -5.25 6.09
CA SER A 52 -8.02 -6.21 5.72
C SER A 52 -7.80 -7.61 6.33
N ILE A 53 -6.53 -8.01 6.54
CA ILE A 53 -6.19 -9.29 7.19
C ILE A 53 -6.39 -9.23 8.71
N LEU A 54 -5.90 -8.16 9.33
CA LEU A 54 -5.89 -7.97 10.79
C LEU A 54 -7.29 -7.62 11.32
N PHE A 55 -8.05 -6.81 10.58
CA PHE A 55 -9.38 -6.34 10.96
C PHE A 55 -10.44 -6.73 9.93
N PRO A 56 -10.65 -8.02 9.65
CA PRO A 56 -11.49 -8.47 8.55
C PRO A 56 -12.98 -8.16 8.75
N SER A 57 -13.42 -7.96 10.00
CA SER A 57 -14.78 -7.49 10.33
C SER A 57 -14.97 -5.98 10.08
N LEU A 58 -13.87 -5.24 9.93
CA LEU A 58 -13.85 -3.80 9.65
C LEU A 58 -13.51 -3.50 8.19
N ALA A 59 -13.26 -4.53 7.38
CA ALA A 59 -13.07 -4.42 5.95
C ALA A 59 -14.43 -4.21 5.27
N GLY A 60 -14.85 -2.95 5.19
CA GLY A 60 -16.16 -2.55 4.68
C GLY A 60 -16.45 -1.10 5.04
N LYS A 61 -17.73 -0.71 4.96
CA LYS A 61 -18.15 0.63 5.35
C LYS A 61 -18.06 0.78 6.88
N PRO A 62 -17.27 1.73 7.41
CA PRO A 62 -17.20 1.95 8.85
C PRO A 62 -18.53 2.55 9.35
N GLU A 63 -19.12 1.96 10.37
CA GLU A 63 -20.41 2.37 10.93
C GLU A 63 -20.23 3.32 12.12
N THR A 64 -19.20 3.10 12.93
CA THR A 64 -18.94 3.90 14.14
C THR A 64 -17.88 4.98 13.93
N ALA A 65 -17.90 6.02 14.75
CA ALA A 65 -16.87 7.08 14.74
C ALA A 65 -15.46 6.50 14.95
N LYS A 66 -15.31 5.54 15.87
CA LYS A 66 -14.02 4.88 16.14
C LYS A 66 -13.47 4.14 14.91
N GLN A 67 -14.33 3.43 14.18
CA GLN A 67 -13.95 2.73 12.96
C GLN A 67 -13.55 3.71 11.85
N LYS A 68 -14.24 4.84 11.72
CA LYS A 68 -13.88 5.90 10.76
C LYS A 68 -12.51 6.49 11.07
N VAL A 69 -12.25 6.80 12.34
CA VAL A 69 -10.93 7.30 12.78
C VAL A 69 -9.84 6.28 12.48
N LEU A 70 -10.05 5.00 12.81
CA LEU A 70 -9.08 3.95 12.51
C LEU A 70 -8.77 3.86 11.01
N LEU A 71 -9.81 3.88 10.16
CA LEU A 71 -9.63 3.83 8.70
C LEU A 71 -8.85 5.05 8.19
N ILE A 72 -9.16 6.24 8.69
CA ILE A 72 -8.44 7.48 8.34
C ILE A 72 -6.97 7.38 8.76
N VAL A 73 -6.69 6.91 9.98
CA VAL A 73 -5.31 6.72 10.46
C VAL A 73 -4.54 5.76 9.56
N VAL A 74 -5.12 4.60 9.25
CA VAL A 74 -4.51 3.60 8.35
C VAL A 74 -4.26 4.19 6.97
N PHE A 75 -5.22 4.97 6.44
CA PHE A 75 -5.08 5.62 5.15
C PHE A 75 -3.98 6.69 5.14
N VAL A 76 -3.90 7.53 6.18
CA VAL A 76 -2.84 8.54 6.33
C VAL A 76 -1.47 7.89 6.45
N VAL A 77 -1.34 6.81 7.24
CA VAL A 77 -0.08 6.05 7.35
C VAL A 77 0.30 5.42 6.00
N GLY A 78 -0.68 4.91 5.25
CA GLY A 78 -0.47 4.40 3.90
C GLY A 78 0.03 5.45 2.92
N LEU A 79 -0.59 6.63 2.91
CA LEU A 79 -0.15 7.76 2.09
C LEU A 79 1.22 8.28 2.49
N ALA A 80 1.51 8.39 3.79
CA ALA A 80 2.81 8.83 4.29
C ALA A 80 3.91 7.86 3.85
N THR A 81 3.67 6.55 3.98
CA THR A 81 4.62 5.52 3.50
C THR A 81 4.81 5.61 1.98
N GLY A 82 3.74 5.83 1.22
CA GLY A 82 3.80 6.05 -0.23
C GLY A 82 4.61 7.29 -0.62
N ALA A 83 4.44 8.40 0.09
CA ALA A 83 5.21 9.62 -0.14
C ALA A 83 6.69 9.44 0.18
N VAL A 84 7.00 8.72 1.27
CA VAL A 84 8.37 8.36 1.65
C VAL A 84 9.01 7.45 0.59
N ASP A 85 8.25 6.49 0.06
CA ASP A 85 8.76 5.58 -0.97
C ASP A 85 9.04 6.32 -2.29
N VAL A 86 8.13 7.21 -2.72
CA VAL A 86 8.36 8.11 -3.85
C VAL A 86 9.65 8.92 -3.67
N TYR A 87 9.86 9.49 -2.48
CA TYR A 87 11.06 10.24 -2.17
C TYR A 87 12.34 9.37 -2.28
N PHE A 88 12.28 8.12 -1.82
CA PHE A 88 13.41 7.19 -1.96
C PHE A 88 13.60 6.64 -3.38
N MET A 89 12.57 6.69 -4.22
CA MET A 89 12.67 6.26 -5.61
C MET A 89 13.04 7.37 -6.58
N ASP A 90 13.05 8.63 -6.14
CA ASP A 90 13.45 9.75 -6.99
C ASP A 90 14.93 9.61 -7.41
N PRO A 91 15.22 9.45 -8.73
CA PRO A 91 16.58 9.35 -9.23
C PRO A 91 17.41 10.58 -8.90
N GLY A 92 16.78 11.76 -8.80
CA GLY A 92 17.43 13.01 -8.41
C GLY A 92 17.93 13.01 -6.95
N PHE A 93 17.40 12.12 -6.10
CA PHE A 93 17.84 11.97 -4.71
C PHE A 93 19.02 11.00 -4.56
N PHE A 94 19.11 9.98 -5.41
CA PHE A 94 20.17 8.96 -5.36
C PHE A 94 21.26 9.09 -6.44
N GLY A 95 21.17 10.07 -7.34
CA GLY A 95 22.27 10.45 -8.24
C GLY A 95 22.66 9.39 -9.27
N PHE A 96 21.66 8.78 -9.91
CA PHE A 96 21.85 8.03 -11.16
C PHE A 96 21.68 8.95 -12.37
#